data_AF-A0A3D1ZAB1-F1
#
_entry.id   AF-A0A3D1ZAB1-F1
#
_cell.length_a   1.000
_cell.length_b   1.000
_cell.length_c   1.000
_cell.angle_alpha   90.00
_cell.angle_beta   90.00
_cell.angle_gamma   90.00
#
_symmetry.space_group_name_H-M   'P 1'
#
loop_
_entity.id
_entity.type
_entity.pdbx_description
1 polymer ?
#
loop_
_entity_poly.entity_id
_entity_poly.type
_entity_poly.pdbx_seq_one_letter_code
_entity_poly.pdbx_strand_id
1 'polypeptide(L)'
;MTLRNDATTRELVTWGLLNASRLGILLVLLMPLVVTSSTLFPFIVGKAIYARIMIEVTFGAWVVLVLVAPEHRPKRSWILIAFGVWLVASIIAGYAGVSLQRSLWSTYERMQGIVDLAHWAGFVLVAGSVFRSVNDWKWLLSINLGVSLFASILGLGQNFDIFESNLLGTDARIESTLGNATYIGAYTMVNIFVAVALIALSWRQSKSPTPAQDATPAATSRAARRRRRRASRPQSQTGQFDWIPFARAFWITAIVIELWTLWLTETRGALIGLGAGAVGFAAVYSIWGKIEQIKKASYVIMGLVIAVLLLFILARATSILDPVIERSTTLSRVATIGPNDESI
;
A
#
# COMPACT_ATOMS: atom_id res chain seq x y z
N MET A 1 21.17 -11.28 44.12
CA MET A 1 21.77 -11.34 42.76
C MET A 1 20.76 -11.75 41.67
N THR A 2 19.46 -11.85 41.98
CA THR A 2 18.43 -12.47 41.11
C THR A 2 17.57 -11.47 40.32
N LEU A 3 17.41 -10.22 40.77
CA LEU A 3 16.52 -9.23 40.11
C LEU A 3 17.05 -8.69 38.76
N ARG A 4 18.34 -8.87 38.45
CA ARG A 4 18.96 -8.29 37.24
C ARG A 4 18.77 -9.18 35.98
N ASN A 5 18.52 -10.48 36.16
CA ASN A 5 18.33 -11.43 35.07
C ASN A 5 16.88 -11.49 34.57
N ASP A 6 15.89 -11.16 35.40
CA ASP A 6 14.48 -11.21 35.00
C ASP A 6 14.10 -10.06 34.07
N ALA A 7 14.65 -8.86 34.32
CA ALA A 7 14.43 -7.69 33.48
C ALA A 7 14.99 -7.89 32.07
N THR A 8 16.21 -8.40 31.96
CA THR A 8 16.87 -8.67 30.67
C THR A 8 16.18 -9.81 29.91
N THR A 9 15.71 -10.84 30.62
CA THR A 9 14.96 -11.94 30.00
C THR A 9 13.63 -11.47 29.43
N ARG A 10 12.89 -10.65 30.18
CA ARG A 10 11.62 -10.08 29.71
C ARG A 10 11.82 -9.16 28.50
N GLU A 11 12.88 -8.34 28.50
CA GLU A 11 13.23 -7.49 27.36
C GLU A 11 13.56 -8.31 26.11
N LEU A 12 14.36 -9.36 26.25
CA LEU A 12 14.70 -10.27 25.16
C LEU A 12 13.47 -10.99 24.60
N VAL A 13 12.60 -11.51 25.47
CA VAL A 13 11.34 -12.16 25.06
C VAL A 13 10.43 -11.17 24.33
N THR A 14 10.29 -9.95 24.85
CA THR A 14 9.46 -8.90 24.24
C THR A 14 10.02 -8.51 22.88
N TRP A 15 11.33 -8.33 22.76
CA TRP A 15 12.00 -8.03 21.50
C TRP A 15 11.81 -9.17 20.48
N GLY A 16 11.96 -10.43 20.92
CA GLY A 16 11.77 -11.60 20.07
C GLY A 16 10.35 -11.69 19.53
N LEU A 17 9.35 -11.59 20.41
CA LEU A 17 7.93 -11.64 20.03
C LEU A 17 7.52 -10.47 19.13
N LEU A 18 8.03 -9.26 19.39
CA LEU A 18 7.77 -8.09 18.55
C LEU A 18 8.31 -8.28 17.13
N ASN A 19 9.56 -8.74 16.99
CA ASN A 19 10.16 -8.95 15.68
C ASN A 19 9.56 -10.15 14.95
N ALA A 20 9.22 -11.23 15.67
CA ALA A 20 8.49 -12.36 15.11
C ALA A 20 7.12 -11.91 14.57
N SER A 21 6.37 -11.09 15.32
CA SER A 21 5.08 -10.55 14.88
C SER A 21 5.23 -9.64 13.65
N ARG A 22 6.28 -8.81 13.61
CA ARG A 22 6.59 -7.95 12.44
C ARG A 22 6.93 -8.80 11.22
N LEU A 23 7.81 -9.78 11.38
CA LEU A 23 8.20 -10.69 10.31
C LEU A 23 6.98 -11.45 9.77
N GLY A 24 6.11 -11.94 10.66
CA GLY A 24 4.86 -12.59 10.28
C GLY A 24 3.96 -11.72 9.41
N ILE A 25 3.78 -10.44 9.78
CA ILE A 25 3.05 -9.47 8.93
C ILE A 25 3.73 -9.29 7.57
N LEU A 26 5.06 -9.20 7.52
CA LEU A 26 5.80 -9.06 6.26
C LEU A 26 5.65 -10.31 5.36
N LEU A 27 5.60 -11.51 5.95
CA LEU A 27 5.35 -12.74 5.20
C LEU A 27 3.93 -12.76 4.62
N VAL A 28 2.92 -12.28 5.33
CA VAL A 28 1.55 -12.13 4.78
C VAL A 28 1.54 -11.25 3.54
N LEU A 29 2.39 -10.21 3.46
CA LEU A 29 2.48 -9.35 2.27
C LEU A 29 2.93 -10.10 1.01
N LEU A 30 3.58 -11.26 1.13
CA LEU A 30 4.00 -12.09 -0.01
C LEU A 30 2.83 -12.89 -0.62
N MET A 31 1.66 -12.92 0.02
CA MET A 31 0.48 -13.67 -0.42
C MET A 31 0.14 -13.48 -1.90
N PRO A 32 0.17 -12.26 -2.49
CA PRO A 32 -0.15 -12.06 -3.91
C PRO A 32 0.74 -12.84 -4.88
N LEU A 33 1.95 -13.22 -4.47
CA LEU A 33 2.91 -13.97 -5.28
C LEU A 33 2.76 -15.49 -5.16
N VAL A 34 1.95 -15.97 -4.19
CA VAL A 34 1.75 -17.39 -3.97
C VAL A 34 0.78 -17.94 -5.02
N VAL A 35 1.24 -18.91 -5.80
CA VAL A 35 0.44 -19.66 -6.78
C VAL A 35 0.64 -21.14 -6.53
N THR A 36 -0.44 -21.93 -6.54
CA THR A 36 -0.37 -23.37 -6.22
C THR A 36 -1.17 -24.19 -7.22
N SER A 37 -0.48 -24.72 -8.24
CA SER A 37 -1.09 -25.50 -9.33
C SER A 37 -1.78 -26.80 -8.90
N SER A 38 -1.42 -27.35 -7.74
CA SER A 38 -2.03 -28.59 -7.23
C SER A 38 -3.39 -28.40 -6.55
N THR A 39 -3.89 -27.17 -6.45
CA THR A 39 -5.18 -26.86 -5.81
C THR A 39 -6.28 -26.66 -6.84
N LEU A 40 -7.54 -26.86 -6.44
CA LEU A 40 -8.71 -26.74 -7.33
C LEU A 40 -8.80 -25.35 -8.02
N PHE A 41 -8.39 -24.29 -7.31
CA PHE A 41 -8.27 -22.94 -7.87
C PHE A 41 -6.84 -22.44 -7.64
N PRO A 42 -5.93 -22.61 -8.62
CA PRO A 42 -4.50 -22.36 -8.45
C PRO A 42 -4.12 -20.97 -7.95
N PHE A 43 -4.94 -19.97 -8.30
CA PHE A 43 -4.71 -18.57 -7.98
C PHE A 43 -5.44 -18.09 -6.71
N ILE A 44 -6.21 -18.94 -6.05
CA ILE A 44 -7.05 -18.56 -4.90
C ILE A 44 -6.73 -19.41 -3.68
N VAL A 45 -6.80 -20.74 -3.81
CA VAL A 45 -6.81 -21.64 -2.64
C VAL A 45 -5.47 -21.63 -1.91
N GLY A 46 -4.37 -21.83 -2.64
CA GLY A 46 -3.04 -21.89 -2.05
C GLY A 46 -2.66 -20.61 -1.29
N LYS A 47 -2.93 -19.43 -1.88
CA LYS A 47 -2.59 -18.14 -1.25
C LYS A 47 -3.51 -17.75 -0.09
N ALA A 48 -4.77 -18.17 -0.11
CA ALA A 48 -5.69 -17.94 1.01
C ALA A 48 -5.26 -18.78 2.22
N ILE A 49 -4.97 -20.08 2.02
CA ILE A 49 -4.42 -20.94 3.09
C ILE A 49 -3.08 -20.39 3.58
N TYR A 50 -2.20 -20.06 2.61
CA TYR A 50 -1.17 -19.04 2.65
C TYR A 50 -1.25 -18.07 3.83
N ALA A 51 -2.02 -17.01 3.56
CA ALA A 51 -2.20 -15.88 4.44
C ALA A 51 -2.84 -16.29 5.76
N ARG A 52 -3.81 -17.20 5.77
CA ARG A 52 -4.49 -17.61 7.00
C ARG A 52 -3.52 -18.22 8.01
N ILE A 53 -2.68 -19.18 7.59
CA ILE A 53 -1.69 -19.80 8.48
C ILE A 53 -0.70 -18.75 8.99
N MET A 54 -0.20 -17.88 8.10
CA MET A 54 0.73 -16.83 8.50
C MET A 54 0.07 -15.87 9.50
N ILE A 55 -1.18 -15.46 9.27
CA ILE A 55 -1.94 -14.59 10.19
C ILE A 55 -2.18 -15.28 11.52
N GLU A 56 -2.63 -16.55 11.55
CA GLU A 56 -2.92 -17.29 12.79
C GLU A 56 -1.67 -17.43 13.66
N VAL A 57 -0.54 -17.86 13.08
CA VAL A 57 0.73 -17.99 13.79
C VAL A 57 1.21 -16.63 14.32
N THR A 58 1.12 -15.59 13.49
CA THR A 58 1.49 -14.22 13.88
C THR A 58 0.59 -13.68 14.98
N PHE A 59 -0.71 -13.93 14.89
CA PHE A 59 -1.70 -13.52 15.88
C PHE A 59 -1.44 -14.21 17.21
N GLY A 60 -1.13 -15.51 17.22
CA GLY A 60 -0.72 -16.24 18.42
C GLY A 60 0.51 -15.64 19.09
N ALA A 61 1.58 -15.35 18.33
CA ALA A 61 2.77 -14.68 18.83
C ALA A 61 2.46 -13.29 19.40
N TRP A 62 1.60 -12.53 18.72
CA TRP A 62 1.16 -11.22 19.16
C TRP A 62 0.29 -11.26 20.43
N VAL A 63 -0.58 -12.26 20.59
CA VAL A 63 -1.35 -12.45 21.84
C VAL A 63 -0.40 -12.62 23.02
N VAL A 64 0.64 -13.45 22.88
CA VAL A 64 1.66 -13.59 23.93
C VAL A 64 2.38 -12.26 24.18
N LEU A 65 2.74 -11.52 23.11
CA LEU A 65 3.37 -10.21 23.23
C LEU A 65 2.54 -9.23 24.06
N VAL A 66 1.23 -9.11 23.79
CA VAL A 66 0.37 -8.13 24.49
C VAL A 66 0.00 -8.53 25.91
N LEU A 67 0.20 -9.81 26.27
CA LEU A 67 0.08 -10.31 27.64
C LEU A 67 1.37 -10.06 28.44
N VAL A 68 2.55 -10.31 27.85
CA VAL A 68 3.87 -10.10 28.49
C VAL A 68 4.25 -8.63 28.55
N ALA A 69 3.91 -7.85 27.52
CA ALA A 69 4.25 -6.45 27.35
C ALA A 69 2.99 -5.64 26.98
N PRO A 70 2.13 -5.29 27.97
CA PRO A 70 0.86 -4.60 27.75
C PRO A 70 0.97 -3.27 26.99
N GLU A 71 2.14 -2.63 27.01
CA GLU A 71 2.45 -1.45 26.22
C GLU A 71 2.36 -1.70 24.71
N HIS A 72 2.40 -2.96 24.25
CA HIS A 72 2.24 -3.36 22.86
C HIS A 72 0.79 -3.54 22.41
N ARG A 73 -0.21 -3.38 23.28
CA ARG A 73 -1.63 -3.47 22.93
C ARG A 73 -2.05 -2.43 21.87
N PRO A 74 -3.09 -2.70 21.06
CA PRO A 74 -3.60 -1.75 20.08
C PRO A 74 -4.06 -0.47 20.78
N LYS A 75 -3.62 0.68 20.28
CA LYS A 75 -4.08 1.97 20.78
C LYS A 75 -5.43 2.30 20.15
N ARG A 76 -6.28 3.04 20.88
CA ARG A 76 -7.53 3.56 20.32
C ARG A 76 -7.24 4.44 19.12
N SER A 77 -7.91 4.16 18.01
CA SER A 77 -7.81 4.91 16.75
C SER A 77 -9.19 4.98 16.14
N TRP A 78 -9.58 6.15 15.64
CA TRP A 78 -10.83 6.32 14.88
C TRP A 78 -10.90 5.37 13.68
N ILE A 79 -9.75 5.05 13.07
CA ILE A 79 -9.67 4.09 11.97
C ILE A 79 -10.02 2.67 12.47
N LEU A 80 -9.49 2.27 13.63
CA LEU A 80 -9.81 0.96 14.22
C LEU A 80 -11.27 0.88 14.67
N ILE A 81 -11.85 1.99 15.14
CA ILE A 81 -13.27 2.05 15.49
C ILE A 81 -14.13 1.92 14.23
N ALA A 82 -13.85 2.69 13.18
CA ALA A 82 -14.59 2.60 11.91
C ALA A 82 -14.48 1.19 11.29
N PHE A 83 -13.28 0.61 11.30
CA PHE A 83 -13.05 -0.78 10.89
C PHE A 83 -13.85 -1.77 11.75
N GLY A 84 -13.87 -1.59 13.07
CA GLY A 84 -14.64 -2.43 13.99
C GLY A 84 -16.15 -2.35 13.75
N VAL A 85 -16.68 -1.15 13.49
CA VAL A 85 -18.11 -0.96 13.13
C VAL A 85 -18.42 -1.69 11.81
N TRP A 86 -17.58 -1.50 10.79
CA TRP A 86 -17.74 -2.20 9.51
C TRP A 86 -17.65 -3.73 9.67
N LEU A 87 -16.73 -4.22 10.50
CA LEU A 87 -16.57 -5.64 10.80
C LEU A 87 -17.83 -6.22 11.46
N VAL A 88 -18.34 -5.55 12.49
CA VAL A 88 -19.57 -5.97 13.19
C VAL A 88 -20.76 -5.96 12.22
N ALA A 89 -20.91 -4.90 11.41
CA ALA A 89 -21.96 -4.82 10.40
C ALA A 89 -21.87 -5.97 9.39
N SER A 90 -20.65 -6.31 8.94
CA SER A 90 -20.41 -7.41 8.00
C SER A 90 -20.76 -8.78 8.60
N ILE A 91 -20.46 -9.00 9.89
CA ILE A 91 -20.83 -10.24 10.59
C ILE A 91 -22.35 -10.34 10.76
N ILE A 92 -23.01 -9.25 11.15
CA ILE A 92 -24.47 -9.20 11.28
C ILE A 92 -25.13 -9.48 9.92
N ALA A 93 -24.66 -8.85 8.85
CA ALA A 93 -25.15 -9.09 7.50
C ALA A 93 -24.93 -10.55 7.06
N GLY A 94 -23.77 -11.14 7.39
CA GLY A 94 -23.49 -12.53 7.10
C GLY A 94 -24.40 -13.50 7.86
N TYR A 95 -24.75 -13.19 9.11
CA TYR A 95 -25.72 -13.96 9.90
C TYR A 95 -27.15 -13.82 9.39
N ALA A 96 -27.55 -12.61 8.97
CA ALA A 96 -28.85 -12.34 8.35
C ALA A 96 -28.96 -12.83 6.89
N GLY A 97 -27.87 -13.36 6.32
CA GLY A 97 -27.80 -13.85 4.95
C GLY A 97 -28.55 -15.16 4.73
N VAL A 98 -28.89 -15.43 3.46
CA VAL A 98 -29.68 -16.60 3.03
C VAL A 98 -29.05 -17.94 3.46
N SER A 99 -27.72 -18.03 3.47
CA SER A 99 -27.01 -19.25 3.89
C SER A 99 -25.86 -18.90 4.81
N LEU A 100 -26.03 -19.17 6.10
CA LEU A 100 -24.97 -18.98 7.10
C LEU A 100 -23.71 -19.77 6.76
N GLN A 101 -23.85 -20.99 6.22
CA GLN A 101 -22.70 -21.81 5.81
C GLN A 101 -21.87 -21.11 4.73
N ARG A 102 -22.53 -20.54 3.70
CA ARG A 102 -21.83 -19.78 2.64
C ARG A 102 -21.26 -18.47 3.17
N SER A 103 -21.96 -17.78 4.07
CA SER A 103 -21.44 -16.57 4.72
C SER A 103 -20.20 -16.85 5.56
N LEU A 104 -20.18 -17.96 6.31
CA LEU A 104 -19.06 -18.33 7.18
C LEU A 104 -17.82 -18.77 6.37
N TRP A 105 -18.00 -19.70 5.44
CA TRP A 105 -16.89 -20.41 4.79
C TRP A 105 -16.59 -19.93 3.38
N SER A 106 -17.53 -19.25 2.72
CA SER A 106 -17.48 -18.94 1.28
C SER A 106 -17.39 -20.22 0.42
N THR A 107 -17.14 -20.05 -0.88
CA THR A 107 -16.76 -21.11 -1.82
C THR A 107 -15.24 -21.16 -1.99
N TYR A 108 -14.73 -22.24 -2.58
CA TYR A 108 -13.31 -22.37 -2.95
C TYR A 108 -12.87 -21.37 -4.02
N GLU A 109 -13.78 -20.89 -4.87
CA GLU A 109 -13.51 -19.90 -5.92
C GLU A 109 -13.14 -18.52 -5.36
N ARG A 110 -13.66 -18.18 -4.17
CA ARG A 110 -13.51 -16.83 -3.58
C ARG A 110 -12.79 -16.83 -2.25
N MET A 111 -13.05 -17.83 -1.41
CA MET A 111 -12.49 -17.96 -0.06
C MET A 111 -12.65 -16.70 0.83
N GLN A 112 -13.74 -15.95 0.68
CA GLN A 112 -13.97 -14.64 1.32
C GLN A 112 -15.09 -14.66 2.38
N GLY A 113 -15.17 -15.71 3.21
CA GLY A 113 -16.20 -15.84 4.25
C GLY A 113 -15.89 -15.01 5.52
N ILE A 114 -16.78 -15.06 6.51
CA ILE A 114 -16.57 -14.45 7.84
C ILE A 114 -15.28 -14.95 8.49
N VAL A 115 -14.92 -16.23 8.28
CA VAL A 115 -13.65 -16.77 8.78
C VAL A 115 -12.47 -16.01 8.17
N ASP A 116 -12.50 -15.74 6.87
CA ASP A 116 -11.46 -14.95 6.20
C ASP A 116 -11.41 -13.52 6.73
N LEU A 117 -12.58 -12.91 6.92
CA LEU A 117 -12.72 -11.58 7.50
C LEU A 117 -12.12 -11.48 8.92
N ALA A 118 -12.30 -12.53 9.75
CA ALA A 118 -11.69 -12.59 11.08
C ALA A 118 -10.15 -12.63 11.02
N HIS A 119 -9.58 -13.31 10.03
CA HIS A 119 -8.12 -13.28 9.80
C HIS A 119 -7.65 -11.88 9.42
N TRP A 120 -8.32 -11.21 8.48
CA TRP A 120 -7.96 -9.84 8.10
C TRP A 120 -8.13 -8.85 9.27
N ALA A 121 -9.12 -9.06 10.14
CA ALA A 121 -9.25 -8.31 11.38
C ALA A 121 -8.05 -8.54 12.32
N GLY A 122 -7.64 -9.80 12.51
CA GLY A 122 -6.42 -10.16 13.23
C GLY A 122 -5.18 -9.49 12.65
N PHE A 123 -5.00 -9.53 11.32
CA PHE A 123 -3.92 -8.86 10.61
C PHE A 123 -3.88 -7.35 10.90
N VAL A 124 -5.01 -6.64 10.77
CA VAL A 124 -5.10 -5.19 11.01
C VAL A 124 -4.77 -4.85 12.47
N LEU A 125 -5.28 -5.64 13.41
CA LEU A 125 -5.00 -5.44 14.84
C LEU A 125 -3.51 -5.60 15.14
N VAL A 126 -2.90 -6.69 14.68
CA VAL A 126 -1.47 -6.97 14.88
C VAL A 126 -0.62 -5.89 14.22
N ALA A 127 -0.86 -5.59 12.95
CA ALA A 127 -0.11 -4.58 12.21
C ALA A 127 -0.19 -3.19 12.88
N GLY A 128 -1.40 -2.75 13.25
CA GLY A 128 -1.63 -1.50 13.98
C GLY A 128 -1.00 -1.48 15.39
N SER A 129 -0.77 -2.65 15.98
CA SER A 129 -0.08 -2.81 17.26
C SER A 129 1.44 -2.67 17.13
N VAL A 130 2.06 -3.33 16.15
CA VAL A 130 3.52 -3.54 16.08
C VAL A 130 4.26 -2.54 15.18
N PHE A 131 3.57 -1.92 14.23
CA PHE A 131 4.08 -0.82 13.40
C PHE A 131 3.46 0.50 13.87
N ARG A 132 4.24 1.31 14.59
CA ARG A 132 3.73 2.48 15.33
C ARG A 132 4.27 3.80 14.82
N SER A 133 5.51 3.80 14.32
CA SER A 133 6.14 5.01 13.82
C SER A 133 5.76 5.27 12.37
N VAL A 134 5.80 6.53 11.93
CA VAL A 134 5.64 6.86 10.51
C VAL A 134 6.68 6.13 9.65
N ASN A 135 7.88 5.90 10.19
CA ASN A 135 8.94 5.18 9.50
C ASN A 135 8.63 3.68 9.35
N ASP A 136 8.02 3.08 10.37
CA ASP A 136 7.56 1.68 10.36
C ASP A 136 6.55 1.49 9.22
N TRP A 137 5.57 2.39 9.12
CA TRP A 137 4.57 2.37 8.06
C TRP A 137 5.17 2.64 6.68
N LYS A 138 6.14 3.56 6.56
CA LYS A 138 6.87 3.79 5.30
C LYS A 138 7.56 2.51 4.81
N TRP A 139 8.21 1.79 5.72
CA TRP A 139 8.87 0.52 5.39
C TRP A 139 7.87 -0.56 5.01
N LEU A 140 6.82 -0.77 5.82
CA LEU A 140 5.78 -1.76 5.54
C LEU A 140 5.13 -1.54 4.17
N LEU A 141 4.74 -0.29 3.88
CA LEU A 141 4.13 0.07 2.60
C LEU A 141 5.11 0.02 1.43
N SER A 142 6.40 0.33 1.64
CA SER A 142 7.42 0.17 0.59
C SER A 142 7.67 -1.30 0.25
N ILE A 143 7.63 -2.19 1.25
CA ILE A 143 7.74 -3.64 1.03
C ILE A 143 6.50 -4.15 0.29
N ASN A 144 5.29 -3.76 0.69
CA ASN A 144 4.06 -4.09 -0.04
C ASN A 144 4.11 -3.62 -1.50
N LEU A 145 4.60 -2.40 -1.74
CA LEU A 145 4.82 -1.86 -3.07
C LEU A 145 5.86 -2.66 -3.86
N GLY A 146 6.91 -3.15 -3.19
CA GLY A 146 7.90 -4.05 -3.80
C GLY A 146 7.30 -5.38 -4.27
N VAL A 147 6.40 -5.96 -3.46
CA VAL A 147 5.64 -7.15 -3.85
C VAL A 147 4.73 -6.86 -5.06
N SER A 148 4.01 -5.74 -5.03
CA SER A 148 3.15 -5.30 -6.12
C SER A 148 3.92 -5.04 -7.42
N LEU A 149 5.07 -4.38 -7.31
CA LEU A 149 5.98 -4.14 -8.43
C LEU A 149 6.49 -5.46 -9.01
N PHE A 150 6.87 -6.42 -8.16
CA PHE A 150 7.32 -7.73 -8.62
C PHE A 150 6.21 -8.49 -9.36
N ALA A 151 4.98 -8.51 -8.81
CA ALA A 151 3.83 -9.08 -9.50
C ALA A 151 3.55 -8.39 -10.84
N SER A 152 3.69 -7.06 -10.90
CA SER A 152 3.53 -6.27 -12.12
C SER A 152 4.58 -6.63 -13.18
N ILE A 153 5.84 -6.77 -12.78
CA ILE A 153 6.94 -7.18 -13.67
C ILE A 153 6.72 -8.60 -14.19
N LEU A 154 6.26 -9.54 -13.36
CA LEU A 154 5.92 -10.90 -13.81
C LEU A 154 4.80 -10.87 -14.86
N GLY A 155 3.76 -10.07 -14.63
CA GLY A 155 2.65 -9.93 -15.57
C GLY A 155 3.08 -9.29 -16.90
N LEU A 156 3.89 -8.23 -16.85
CA LEU A 156 4.44 -7.60 -18.05
C LEU A 156 5.37 -8.53 -18.82
N GLY A 157 6.26 -9.24 -18.11
CA GLY A 157 7.21 -10.15 -18.74
C GLY A 157 6.52 -11.29 -19.48
N GLN A 158 5.41 -11.80 -18.96
CA GLN A 158 4.58 -12.75 -19.67
C GLN A 158 3.86 -12.10 -20.88
N ASN A 159 3.27 -10.93 -20.71
CA ASN A 159 2.53 -10.23 -21.78
C ASN A 159 3.41 -9.86 -23.00
N PHE A 160 4.72 -9.72 -22.80
CA PHE A 160 5.69 -9.43 -23.86
C PHE A 160 6.54 -10.64 -24.27
N ASP A 161 6.10 -11.86 -23.91
CA ASP A 161 6.77 -13.12 -24.25
C ASP A 161 8.26 -13.16 -23.85
N ILE A 162 8.63 -12.46 -22.77
CA ILE A 162 10.01 -12.45 -22.24
C ILE A 162 10.36 -13.82 -21.63
N PHE A 163 9.35 -14.49 -21.04
CA PHE A 163 9.45 -15.85 -20.54
C PHE A 163 8.11 -16.57 -20.65
N GLU A 164 8.15 -17.88 -20.86
CA GLU A 164 6.96 -18.72 -20.86
C GLU A 164 6.66 -19.23 -19.45
N SER A 165 5.38 -19.23 -19.07
CA SER A 165 4.93 -19.77 -17.78
C SER A 165 3.58 -20.45 -17.95
N ASN A 166 3.54 -21.74 -17.62
CA ASN A 166 2.28 -22.49 -17.54
C ASN A 166 1.45 -22.14 -16.28
N LEU A 167 1.98 -21.27 -15.42
CA LEU A 167 1.41 -20.93 -14.12
C LEU A 167 0.79 -19.53 -14.07
N LEU A 168 1.07 -18.68 -15.06
CA LEU A 168 0.54 -17.32 -15.14
C LEU A 168 -0.43 -17.29 -16.33
N GLY A 169 -1.58 -16.60 -16.22
CA GLY A 169 -2.66 -16.66 -17.22
C GLY A 169 -2.20 -16.28 -18.64
N THR A 170 -2.67 -16.99 -19.66
CA THR A 170 -2.26 -16.89 -21.08
C THR A 170 -3.14 -15.95 -21.92
N ASP A 171 -4.00 -15.16 -21.28
CA ASP A 171 -4.96 -14.32 -21.98
C ASP A 171 -4.36 -12.99 -22.45
N ALA A 172 -5.04 -12.32 -23.39
CA ALA A 172 -4.67 -11.02 -23.95
C ALA A 172 -4.59 -9.87 -22.91
N ARG A 173 -4.87 -10.14 -21.64
CA ARG A 173 -4.88 -9.16 -20.53
C ARG A 173 -3.91 -9.63 -19.45
N ILE A 174 -3.26 -8.68 -18.78
CA ILE A 174 -2.32 -9.02 -17.71
C ILE A 174 -3.06 -9.55 -16.47
N GLU A 175 -2.81 -10.81 -16.14
CA GLU A 175 -3.38 -11.47 -14.95
C GLU A 175 -2.36 -11.76 -13.84
N SER A 176 -1.08 -11.97 -14.23
CA SER A 176 0.04 -12.28 -13.34
C SER A 176 -0.30 -13.39 -12.30
N THR A 177 0.33 -13.35 -11.12
CA THR A 177 0.16 -14.31 -10.02
C THR A 177 -1.20 -14.23 -9.35
N LEU A 178 -2.03 -13.23 -9.67
CA LEU A 178 -3.40 -13.12 -9.17
C LEU A 178 -4.42 -13.87 -10.04
N GLY A 179 -4.07 -14.27 -11.26
CA GLY A 179 -4.90 -15.08 -12.16
C GLY A 179 -6.21 -14.42 -12.55
N ASN A 180 -6.28 -13.08 -12.46
CA ASN A 180 -7.41 -12.29 -12.91
C ASN A 180 -6.97 -10.85 -13.14
N ALA A 181 -7.21 -10.33 -14.35
CA ALA A 181 -6.84 -8.96 -14.70
C ALA A 181 -7.49 -7.89 -13.82
N THR A 182 -8.72 -8.13 -13.32
CA THR A 182 -9.42 -7.20 -12.42
C THR A 182 -8.75 -7.14 -11.06
N TYR A 183 -8.23 -8.26 -10.55
CA TYR A 183 -7.50 -8.30 -9.29
C TYR A 183 -6.15 -7.59 -9.39
N ILE A 184 -5.38 -7.79 -10.47
CA ILE A 184 -4.15 -7.01 -10.70
C ILE A 184 -4.47 -5.54 -10.87
N GLY A 185 -5.49 -5.19 -11.67
CA GLY A 185 -5.88 -3.80 -11.87
C GLY A 185 -6.22 -3.10 -10.54
N ALA A 186 -7.03 -3.72 -9.69
CA ALA A 186 -7.33 -3.16 -8.37
C ALA A 186 -6.09 -3.07 -7.46
N TYR A 187 -5.23 -4.08 -7.50
CA TYR A 187 -4.02 -4.13 -6.68
C TYR A 187 -3.00 -3.03 -7.07
N THR A 188 -2.73 -2.86 -8.37
CA THR A 188 -1.83 -1.79 -8.87
C THR A 188 -2.44 -0.42 -8.67
N MET A 189 -3.75 -0.23 -8.88
CA MET A 189 -4.44 1.03 -8.61
C MET A 189 -4.20 1.52 -7.17
N VAL A 190 -4.38 0.64 -6.18
CA VAL A 190 -4.16 1.00 -4.77
C VAL A 190 -2.69 1.30 -4.50
N ASN A 191 -1.76 0.51 -5.05
CA ASN A 191 -0.33 0.70 -4.82
C ASN A 191 0.24 1.97 -5.47
N ILE A 192 -0.33 2.43 -6.59
CA ILE A 192 0.01 3.74 -7.18
C ILE A 192 -0.25 4.86 -6.17
N PHE A 193 -1.41 4.85 -5.50
CA PHE A 193 -1.70 5.83 -4.44
C PHE A 193 -0.75 5.71 -3.25
N VAL A 194 -0.38 4.49 -2.86
CA VAL A 194 0.60 4.24 -1.81
C VAL A 194 1.96 4.83 -2.18
N ALA A 195 2.45 4.61 -3.40
CA ALA A 195 3.72 5.14 -3.89
C ALA A 195 3.72 6.67 -3.93
N VAL A 196 2.64 7.29 -4.43
CA VAL A 196 2.46 8.75 -4.41
C VAL A 196 2.49 9.30 -2.98
N ALA A 197 1.80 8.63 -2.05
CA ALA A 197 1.80 9.03 -0.64
C ALA A 197 3.20 8.92 0.00
N LEU A 198 3.97 7.87 -0.30
CA LEU A 198 5.33 7.69 0.19
C LEU A 198 6.28 8.78 -0.34
N ILE A 199 6.18 9.14 -1.62
CA ILE A 199 6.94 10.26 -2.20
C ILE A 199 6.59 11.57 -1.48
N ALA A 200 5.30 11.88 -1.31
CA ALA A 200 4.85 13.09 -0.62
C ALA A 200 5.36 13.14 0.84
N LEU A 201 5.32 12.01 1.56
CA LEU A 201 5.84 11.90 2.92
C LEU A 201 7.37 12.01 3.00
N SER A 202 8.10 11.73 1.93
CA SER A 202 9.56 11.88 1.86
C SER A 202 9.99 13.35 1.76
N TRP A 203 9.19 14.19 1.11
CA TRP A 203 9.47 15.62 0.99
C TRP A 203 9.21 16.39 2.29
N ARG A 204 8.28 15.92 3.12
CA ARG A 204 7.98 16.54 4.42
C ARG A 204 9.14 16.44 5.41
N GLN A 205 9.91 15.34 5.37
CA GLN A 205 11.04 15.12 6.29
C GLN A 205 12.33 15.83 5.84
N SER A 206 12.48 16.13 4.54
CA SER A 206 13.64 16.85 4.01
C SER A 206 13.71 18.33 4.43
N LYS A 207 12.63 18.88 5.00
CA LYS A 207 12.51 20.29 5.40
C LYS A 207 12.58 20.51 6.92
N SER A 208 13.30 19.67 7.66
CA SER A 208 13.67 20.02 9.04
C SER A 208 14.61 21.22 9.01
N PRO A 209 14.29 22.35 9.67
CA PRO A 209 15.15 23.52 9.64
C PRO A 209 16.48 23.16 10.32
N THR A 210 17.58 23.37 9.59
CA THR A 210 18.89 23.54 10.20
C THR A 210 18.71 24.55 11.34
N PRO A 211 19.14 24.27 12.59
CA PRO A 211 19.03 25.25 13.66
C PRO A 211 19.69 26.53 13.16
N ALA A 212 18.88 27.58 12.99
CA ALA A 212 19.38 28.89 12.64
C ALA A 212 20.43 29.26 13.69
N GLN A 213 21.65 29.45 13.24
CA GLN A 213 22.67 30.08 14.05
C GLN A 213 22.20 31.51 14.29
N ASP A 214 21.52 31.74 15.41
CA ASP A 214 21.20 33.07 15.89
C ASP A 214 22.51 33.82 16.09
N ALA A 215 22.83 34.66 15.10
CA ALA A 215 23.97 35.53 15.11
C ALA A 215 23.61 36.78 15.92
N THR A 216 24.09 36.86 17.16
CA THR A 216 24.32 38.13 17.85
C THR A 216 25.83 38.37 17.92
N PRO A 217 26.36 39.46 17.36
CA PRO A 217 27.80 39.75 17.40
C PRO A 217 28.12 40.53 18.68
N ALA A 218 28.53 39.84 19.74
CA ALA A 218 29.12 40.52 20.91
C ALA A 218 30.29 39.73 21.50
N ALA A 219 31.48 40.31 21.34
CA ALA A 219 32.70 40.12 22.13
C ALA A 219 33.20 38.68 22.41
N THR A 220 33.73 37.99 21.39
CA THR A 220 34.49 36.74 21.62
C THR A 220 35.97 37.02 21.86
N SER A 221 36.42 36.84 23.10
CA SER A 221 37.84 36.82 23.51
C SER A 221 38.67 35.80 22.69
N ARG A 222 40.00 35.99 22.62
CA ARG A 222 40.93 35.07 21.91
C ARG A 222 40.78 33.59 22.36
N ALA A 223 40.31 33.35 23.58
CA ALA A 223 40.01 32.01 24.10
C ALA A 223 38.78 31.36 23.43
N ALA A 224 37.72 32.13 23.16
CA ALA A 224 36.54 31.67 22.42
C ALA A 224 36.88 31.34 20.95
N ARG A 225 37.82 32.08 20.34
CA ARG A 225 38.32 31.79 18.99
C ARG A 225 39.11 30.47 18.92
N ARG A 226 39.90 30.15 19.96
CA ARG A 226 40.60 28.84 20.08
C ARG A 226 39.65 27.68 20.34
N ARG A 227 38.60 27.87 21.15
CA ARG A 227 37.53 26.88 21.35
C ARG A 227 36.75 26.62 20.06
N ARG A 228 36.42 27.68 19.30
CA ARG A 228 35.82 27.56 17.96
C ARG A 228 36.73 26.80 16.98
N ARG A 229 38.04 27.08 16.96
CA ARG A 229 39.00 26.36 16.10
C ARG A 229 39.14 24.86 16.44
N ARG A 230 38.97 24.51 17.72
CA ARG A 230 39.02 23.11 18.19
C ARG A 230 37.68 22.38 17.97
N ALA A 231 36.56 23.11 18.00
CA ALA A 231 35.23 22.62 17.65
C ALA A 231 34.99 22.56 16.13
N SER A 232 35.74 23.35 15.34
CA SER A 232 35.74 23.31 13.87
C SER A 232 36.78 22.36 13.29
N ARG A 233 37.27 21.41 14.10
CA ARG A 233 37.94 20.23 13.56
C ARG A 233 36.86 19.53 12.74
N PRO A 234 37.04 19.30 11.42
CA PRO A 234 36.05 18.57 10.65
C PRO A 234 35.99 17.18 11.28
N GLN A 235 35.00 16.97 12.13
CA GLN A 235 34.56 15.64 12.52
C GLN A 235 34.24 15.01 11.18
N SER A 236 35.08 14.06 10.77
CA SER A 236 34.90 13.32 9.54
C SER A 236 33.44 12.89 9.51
N GLN A 237 32.64 13.59 8.69
CA GLN A 237 31.32 13.13 8.34
C GLN A 237 31.62 11.86 7.57
N THR A 238 31.69 10.73 8.28
CA THR A 238 31.52 9.41 7.68
C THR A 238 30.25 9.56 6.86
N GLY A 239 30.40 9.67 5.53
CA GLY A 239 29.33 10.07 4.62
C GLY A 239 28.12 9.20 4.92
N GLN A 240 27.15 9.77 5.63
CA GLN A 240 25.95 9.04 5.99
C GLN A 240 25.21 8.86 4.67
N PHE A 241 25.18 7.62 4.18
CA PHE A 241 24.58 7.30 2.88
C PHE A 241 23.14 7.80 2.86
N ASP A 242 22.86 8.79 2.01
CA ASP A 242 21.52 9.33 1.85
C ASP A 242 20.71 8.35 0.98
N TRP A 243 19.91 7.51 1.63
CA TRP A 243 19.08 6.50 0.98
C TRP A 243 17.80 7.10 0.38
N ILE A 244 17.47 8.37 0.68
CA ILE A 244 16.20 8.98 0.28
C ILE A 244 16.06 9.09 -1.26
N PRO A 245 17.09 9.50 -2.03
CA PRO A 245 17.01 9.51 -3.49
C PRO A 245 16.72 8.13 -4.08
N PHE A 246 17.33 7.08 -3.53
CA PHE A 246 17.12 5.69 -3.98
C PHE A 246 15.69 5.22 -3.69
N ALA A 247 15.15 5.52 -2.51
CA ALA A 247 13.76 5.21 -2.19
C ALA A 247 12.79 5.96 -3.10
N ARG A 248 13.06 7.23 -3.42
CA ARG A 248 12.25 8.00 -4.38
C ARG A 248 12.31 7.41 -5.78
N ALA A 249 13.49 7.03 -6.26
CA ALA A 249 13.65 6.36 -7.55
C ALA A 249 12.81 5.08 -7.59
N PHE A 250 12.91 4.24 -6.55
CA PHE A 250 12.09 3.03 -6.42
C PHE A 250 10.59 3.32 -6.48
N TRP A 251 10.07 4.29 -5.71
CA TRP A 251 8.64 4.62 -5.74
C TRP A 251 8.18 5.20 -7.08
N ILE A 252 9.01 6.02 -7.75
CA ILE A 252 8.71 6.56 -9.08
C ILE A 252 8.67 5.44 -10.12
N THR A 253 9.66 4.54 -10.10
CA THR A 253 9.68 3.36 -10.97
C THR A 253 8.45 2.49 -10.74
N ALA A 254 8.06 2.27 -9.48
CA ALA A 254 6.85 1.52 -9.16
C ALA A 254 5.60 2.15 -9.77
N ILE A 255 5.41 3.47 -9.65
CA ILE A 255 4.28 4.19 -10.27
C ILE A 255 4.23 3.96 -11.78
N VAL A 256 5.37 4.12 -12.47
CA VAL A 256 5.43 3.98 -13.93
C VAL A 256 5.06 2.56 -14.36
N ILE A 257 5.65 1.55 -13.72
CA ILE A 257 5.39 0.14 -14.04
C ILE A 257 3.96 -0.26 -13.68
N GLU A 258 3.44 0.18 -12.55
CA GLU A 258 2.07 -0.12 -12.13
C GLU A 258 1.03 0.57 -13.01
N LEU A 259 1.27 1.80 -13.48
CA LEU A 259 0.40 2.46 -14.46
C LEU A 259 0.37 1.71 -15.80
N TRP A 260 1.54 1.25 -16.26
CA TRP A 260 1.63 0.46 -17.49
C TRP A 260 0.90 -0.88 -17.35
N THR A 261 1.11 -1.56 -16.22
CA THR A 261 0.44 -2.81 -15.90
C THR A 261 -1.06 -2.62 -15.81
N LEU A 262 -1.52 -1.58 -15.09
CA LEU A 262 -2.94 -1.23 -14.97
C LEU A 262 -3.59 -1.00 -16.34
N TRP A 263 -2.93 -0.27 -17.23
CA TRP A 263 -3.41 -0.04 -18.59
C TRP A 263 -3.64 -1.34 -19.37
N LEU A 264 -2.68 -2.26 -19.29
CA LEU A 264 -2.72 -3.57 -19.98
C LEU A 264 -3.62 -4.61 -19.29
N THR A 265 -4.09 -4.34 -18.06
CA THR A 265 -5.16 -5.16 -17.47
C THR A 265 -6.52 -4.90 -18.11
N GLU A 266 -6.68 -3.78 -18.83
CA GLU A 266 -7.95 -3.32 -19.41
C GLU A 266 -9.12 -3.24 -18.40
N THR A 267 -8.80 -3.04 -17.12
CA THR A 267 -9.78 -3.06 -16.03
C THR A 267 -10.42 -1.68 -15.84
N ARG A 268 -11.63 -1.51 -16.39
CA ARG A 268 -12.41 -0.26 -16.33
C ARG A 268 -12.55 0.29 -14.91
N GLY A 269 -12.99 -0.56 -13.98
CA GLY A 269 -13.23 -0.15 -12.59
C GLY A 269 -11.98 0.37 -11.89
N ALA A 270 -10.81 -0.20 -12.18
CA ALA A 270 -9.55 0.24 -11.60
C ALA A 270 -9.04 1.55 -12.24
N LEU A 271 -9.20 1.74 -13.55
CA LEU A 271 -8.88 3.00 -14.22
C LEU A 271 -9.78 4.16 -13.73
N ILE A 272 -11.09 3.90 -13.59
CA ILE A 272 -12.04 4.87 -13.04
C ILE A 272 -11.73 5.14 -11.57
N GLY A 273 -11.46 4.10 -10.78
CA GLY A 273 -11.10 4.23 -9.37
C GLY A 273 -9.83 5.07 -9.16
N LEU A 274 -8.83 4.94 -10.04
CA LEU A 274 -7.63 5.80 -10.03
C LEU A 274 -8.00 7.27 -10.27
N GLY A 275 -8.80 7.56 -11.30
CA GLY A 275 -9.26 8.92 -11.59
C GLY A 275 -10.12 9.51 -10.47
N ALA A 276 -11.14 8.78 -10.04
CA ALA A 276 -12.06 9.18 -8.97
C ALA A 276 -11.33 9.37 -7.64
N GLY A 277 -10.38 8.49 -7.30
CA GLY A 277 -9.55 8.62 -6.10
C GLY A 277 -8.65 9.85 -6.14
N ALA A 278 -8.04 10.15 -7.29
CA ALA A 278 -7.22 11.35 -7.46
C ALA A 278 -8.05 12.64 -7.32
N VAL A 279 -9.24 12.67 -7.92
CA VAL A 279 -10.19 13.80 -7.79
C VAL A 279 -10.69 13.93 -6.36
N GLY A 280 -11.10 12.82 -5.73
CA GLY A 280 -11.57 12.81 -4.35
C GLY A 280 -10.51 13.32 -3.37
N PHE A 281 -9.27 12.85 -3.53
CA PHE A 281 -8.13 13.37 -2.75
C PHE A 281 -7.95 14.88 -3.00
N ALA A 282 -7.91 15.32 -4.26
CA ALA A 282 -7.71 16.72 -4.60
C ALA A 282 -8.82 17.62 -4.05
N ALA A 283 -10.08 17.19 -4.11
CA ALA A 283 -11.22 17.90 -3.55
C ALA A 283 -11.10 18.04 -2.03
N VAL A 284 -10.90 16.94 -1.31
CA VAL A 284 -10.70 16.92 0.15
C VAL A 284 -9.51 17.79 0.55
N TYR A 285 -8.39 17.69 -0.17
CA TYR A 285 -7.18 18.43 0.14
C TYR A 285 -7.31 19.93 -0.19
N SER A 286 -8.04 20.32 -1.21
CA SER A 286 -8.27 21.73 -1.53
C SER A 286 -8.98 22.45 -0.37
N ILE A 287 -9.97 21.79 0.24
CA ILE A 287 -10.76 22.30 1.36
C ILE A 287 -9.93 22.33 2.65
N TRP A 288 -9.38 21.19 3.07
CA TRP A 288 -8.78 21.04 4.40
C TRP A 288 -7.25 20.97 4.42
N GLY A 289 -6.59 20.96 3.26
CA GLY A 289 -5.14 20.88 3.15
C GLY A 289 -4.46 22.04 3.87
N LYS A 290 -3.26 21.79 4.39
CA LYS A 290 -2.45 22.83 5.06
C LYS A 290 -1.24 23.25 4.23
N ILE A 291 -0.85 22.45 3.23
CA ILE A 291 0.34 22.71 2.41
C ILE A 291 -0.09 23.35 1.10
N GLU A 292 0.27 24.62 0.90
CA GLU A 292 -0.16 25.41 -0.24
C GLU A 292 0.28 24.80 -1.58
N GLN A 293 1.50 24.24 -1.67
CA GLN A 293 1.95 23.58 -2.90
C GLN A 293 1.07 22.39 -3.28
N ILE A 294 0.64 21.58 -2.30
CA ILE A 294 -0.23 20.42 -2.55
C ILE A 294 -1.66 20.89 -2.89
N LYS A 295 -2.14 22.01 -2.33
CA LYS A 295 -3.41 22.62 -2.77
C LYS A 295 -3.37 23.06 -4.23
N LYS A 296 -2.31 23.76 -4.65
CA LYS A 296 -2.12 24.16 -6.06
C LYS A 296 -2.10 22.93 -6.97
N ALA A 297 -1.35 21.90 -6.61
CA ALA A 297 -1.34 20.63 -7.33
C ALA A 297 -2.73 19.97 -7.39
N SER A 298 -3.51 20.04 -6.30
CA SER A 298 -4.87 19.49 -6.25
C SER A 298 -5.82 20.20 -7.24
N TYR A 299 -5.76 21.53 -7.33
CA TYR A 299 -6.55 22.28 -8.32
C TYR A 299 -6.15 21.92 -9.75
N VAL A 300 -4.86 21.74 -10.02
CA VAL A 300 -4.37 21.31 -11.34
C VAL A 300 -4.87 19.90 -11.67
N ILE A 301 -4.78 18.95 -10.74
CA ILE A 301 -5.28 17.58 -10.93
C ILE A 301 -6.79 17.58 -11.23
N MET A 302 -7.58 18.31 -10.44
CA MET A 302 -9.01 18.45 -10.69
C MET A 302 -9.30 19.05 -12.07
N GLY A 303 -8.60 20.13 -12.43
CA GLY A 303 -8.74 20.78 -13.72
C GLY A 303 -8.40 19.86 -14.88
N LEU A 304 -7.30 19.10 -14.78
CA LEU A 304 -6.89 18.12 -15.79
C LEU A 304 -7.91 16.98 -15.93
N VAL A 305 -8.39 16.41 -14.82
CA VAL A 305 -9.38 15.33 -14.89
C VAL A 305 -10.70 15.83 -15.49
N ILE A 306 -11.18 17.00 -15.07
CA ILE A 306 -12.38 17.61 -15.66
C ILE A 306 -12.17 17.89 -17.15
N ALA A 307 -11.01 18.44 -17.54
CA ALA A 307 -10.70 18.69 -18.95
C ALA A 307 -10.68 17.39 -19.76
N VAL A 308 -10.06 16.32 -19.26
CA VAL A 308 -10.03 15.01 -19.93
C VAL A 308 -11.45 14.43 -20.04
N LEU A 309 -12.26 14.51 -18.98
CA LEU A 309 -13.65 14.04 -19.01
C LEU A 309 -14.51 14.84 -20.00
N LEU A 310 -14.39 16.16 -20.02
CA LEU A 310 -15.10 17.02 -20.96
C LEU A 310 -14.65 16.78 -22.41
N LEU A 311 -13.35 16.66 -22.64
CA LEU A 311 -12.79 16.30 -23.95
C LEU A 311 -13.29 14.94 -24.39
N PHE A 312 -13.36 13.97 -23.47
CA PHE A 312 -13.87 12.63 -23.76
C PHE A 312 -15.36 12.65 -24.12
N ILE A 313 -16.19 13.37 -23.35
CA ILE A 313 -17.62 13.52 -23.63
C ILE A 313 -17.84 14.22 -24.97
N LEU A 314 -17.14 15.34 -25.21
CA LEU A 314 -17.24 16.10 -26.45
C LEU A 314 -16.77 15.27 -27.64
N ALA A 315 -15.66 14.55 -27.47
CA ALA A 315 -15.13 13.71 -28.51
C ALA A 315 -16.00 12.48 -28.79
N ARG A 316 -16.68 11.90 -27.80
CA ARG A 316 -17.70 10.84 -28.00
C ARG A 316 -18.94 11.35 -28.73
N ALA A 317 -19.24 12.65 -28.64
CA ALA A 317 -20.30 13.29 -29.40
C ALA A 317 -19.91 13.55 -30.87
N THR A 318 -18.67 13.21 -31.28
CA THR A 318 -18.14 13.39 -32.63
C THR A 318 -17.49 12.09 -33.10
N SER A 319 -17.40 11.84 -34.41
CA SER A 319 -16.69 10.64 -34.92
C SER A 319 -15.17 10.78 -34.95
N ILE A 320 -14.62 11.82 -34.30
CA ILE A 320 -13.19 12.20 -34.39
C ILE A 320 -12.29 11.21 -33.66
N LEU A 321 -12.76 10.66 -32.53
CA LEU A 321 -11.98 9.69 -31.74
C LEU A 321 -12.31 8.23 -32.03
N ASP A 322 -13.33 7.91 -32.84
CA ASP A 322 -13.68 6.53 -33.17
C ASP A 322 -12.47 5.71 -33.67
N PRO A 323 -11.62 6.22 -34.59
CA PRO A 323 -10.46 5.47 -35.05
C PRO A 323 -9.41 5.23 -33.96
N VAL A 324 -9.34 6.07 -32.92
CA VAL A 324 -8.40 5.95 -31.80
C VAL A 324 -8.97 5.01 -30.74
N ILE A 325 -10.26 5.11 -30.46
CA ILE A 325 -11.01 4.27 -29.52
C ILE A 325 -11.04 2.82 -30.03
N GLU A 326 -11.30 2.61 -31.32
CA GLU A 326 -11.33 1.28 -31.94
C GLU A 326 -9.96 0.60 -31.99
N ARG A 327 -8.87 1.37 -32.07
CA ARG A 327 -7.49 0.84 -32.05
C ARG A 327 -7.02 0.37 -30.69
N SER A 328 -7.66 0.81 -29.60
CA SER A 328 -7.30 0.41 -28.24
C SER A 328 -8.49 -0.25 -27.56
N THR A 329 -8.35 -1.54 -27.30
CA THR A 329 -9.28 -2.34 -26.50
C THR A 329 -9.61 -1.67 -25.16
N THR A 330 -8.62 -1.14 -24.45
CA THR A 330 -8.79 -0.37 -23.21
C THR A 330 -9.69 0.85 -23.41
N LEU A 331 -9.42 1.67 -24.43
CA LEU A 331 -10.22 2.87 -24.70
C LEU A 331 -11.64 2.52 -25.13
N SER A 332 -11.82 1.51 -25.99
CA SER A 332 -13.13 1.01 -26.40
C SER A 332 -13.96 0.52 -25.21
N ARG A 333 -13.34 -0.21 -24.28
CA ARG A 333 -13.99 -0.66 -23.04
C ARG A 333 -14.37 0.49 -22.12
N VAL A 334 -13.59 1.57 -22.06
CA VAL A 334 -13.94 2.76 -21.28
C VAL A 334 -15.01 3.61 -21.98
N ALA A 335 -15.01 3.66 -23.31
CA ALA A 335 -15.95 4.43 -24.12
C ALA A 335 -17.34 3.80 -24.24
N THR A 336 -17.47 2.51 -23.99
CA THR A 336 -18.75 1.79 -23.97
C THR A 336 -19.51 1.92 -22.65
N ILE A 337 -18.90 2.54 -21.63
CA ILE A 337 -19.52 2.78 -20.33
C ILE A 337 -20.73 3.71 -20.49
N GLY A 338 -21.87 3.28 -19.96
CA GLY A 338 -23.13 4.02 -20.04
C GLY A 338 -24.05 3.74 -18.86
N PRO A 339 -25.14 4.51 -18.70
CA PRO A 339 -26.07 4.37 -17.57
C PRO A 339 -26.77 3.00 -17.50
N ASN A 340 -26.78 2.25 -18.60
CA ASN A 340 -27.40 0.93 -18.73
C ASN A 340 -26.37 -0.21 -18.81
N ASP A 341 -25.09 0.07 -18.49
CA ASP A 341 -24.05 -0.96 -18.49
C ASP A 341 -24.18 -1.80 -17.21
N GLU A 342 -24.55 -3.07 -17.35
CA GLU A 342 -24.71 -4.02 -16.24
C GLU A 342 -23.40 -4.32 -15.48
N SER A 343 -22.25 -3.81 -15.95
CA SER A 343 -20.92 -4.03 -15.37
C SER A 343 -20.46 -2.95 -14.36
N ILE A 344 -21.32 -1.98 -14.02
CA ILE A 344 -21.08 -0.93 -13.00
C ILE A 344 -22.03 -1.14 -11.81
#